data_AF-A0A8H7QC72-F1
#
_entry.id   AF-A0A8H7QC72-F1
#
_cell.length_a   1.000
_cell.length_b   1.000
_cell.length_c   1.000
_cell.angle_alpha   90.00
_cell.angle_beta   90.00
_cell.angle_gamma   90.00
#
_symmetry.space_group_name_H-M   'P 1'
#
loop_
_entity.id
_entity.type
_entity.pdbx_description
1 polymer ?
#
loop_
_entity_poly.entity_id
_entity_poly.type
_entity_poly.pdbx_seq_one_letter_code
_entity_poly.pdbx_strand_id
1 'polypeptide(L)'
;MTSSNEGSDLFISYEQDFGTICDAIRSKIEKQIPNQKQRKATVRAAEREIDEADEIIAQMEMEILNIPTASRTRLQTKLRLFKSEFEKTKRDLRRATTQVPSSSNREELFGGLESGDGDLDASTVDQRSRLLTGTDRLGESSRRLQDSHRLALETENVGINILGTLKGQRETILRSRDTLTEADSHIDKASKTLKGMARRYLDKHHPQNYKVYNLRSEKGYTNDLFEISATFAFKDHQAPTLRTVIQFCEDASDYLALDPENVVVVHCKAGKGRTGVMVAALLLKLKVANDPNEAIQMYARERTHDGRGITIPSQRRYVFYFDSFLHDPWSVKNREIRIKKMVLIGHQSALNKDGKCLKQSMRMMSREEIELVPEDELIVESDFIVVLWRTRVAYKSVRDAQSNHRKS
;
A
#
# COMPACT_ATOMS: atom_id res chain seq x y z
N MET A 1 23.44 -11.68 -17.24
CA MET A 1 22.62 -12.85 -16.87
C MET A 1 22.81 -13.27 -15.40
N THR A 2 23.20 -12.37 -14.50
CA THR A 2 23.59 -12.71 -13.11
C THR A 2 22.56 -12.36 -12.03
N SER A 3 21.56 -11.51 -12.34
CA SER A 3 20.61 -10.99 -11.33
C SER A 3 19.44 -11.91 -10.96
N SER A 4 19.27 -13.05 -11.64
CA SER A 4 18.12 -13.94 -11.40
C SER A 4 18.34 -14.92 -10.24
N ASN A 5 19.60 -15.14 -9.82
CA ASN A 5 19.93 -16.04 -8.70
C ASN A 5 20.09 -15.31 -7.36
N GLU A 6 20.49 -14.03 -7.36
CA GLU A 6 20.75 -13.27 -6.12
C GLU A 6 19.53 -13.23 -5.19
N GLY A 7 18.32 -13.03 -5.72
CA GLY A 7 17.10 -13.02 -4.90
C GLY A 7 16.69 -14.41 -4.37
N SER A 8 17.14 -15.49 -5.01
CA SER A 8 16.95 -16.84 -4.48
C SER A 8 17.94 -17.15 -3.36
N ASP A 9 19.18 -16.67 -3.47
CA ASP A 9 20.24 -16.90 -2.49
C ASP A 9 19.97 -16.11 -1.19
N LEU A 10 19.47 -14.88 -1.32
CA LEU A 10 19.09 -14.06 -0.16
C LEU A 10 17.91 -14.65 0.60
N PHE A 11 16.92 -15.21 -0.11
CA PHE A 11 15.80 -15.92 0.52
C PHE A 11 16.26 -17.16 1.30
N ILE A 12 17.26 -17.88 0.79
CA ILE A 12 17.84 -19.06 1.47
C ILE A 12 18.60 -18.63 2.73
N SER A 13 19.31 -17.49 2.70
CA SER A 13 19.96 -16.93 3.89
C SER A 13 18.92 -16.63 4.98
N TYR A 14 17.84 -15.93 4.63
CA TYR A 14 16.76 -15.66 5.59
C TYR A 14 16.10 -16.95 6.09
N GLU A 15 15.97 -17.98 5.26
CA GLU A 15 15.42 -19.30 5.65
C GLU A 15 16.28 -19.95 6.74
N GLN A 16 17.60 -19.85 6.63
CA GLN A 16 18.53 -20.35 7.64
C GLN A 16 18.46 -19.53 8.92
N ASP A 17 18.49 -18.19 8.81
CA ASP A 17 18.43 -17.29 9.96
C ASP A 17 17.13 -17.49 10.75
N PHE A 18 15.99 -17.58 10.07
CA PHE A 18 14.69 -17.85 10.67
C PHE A 18 14.66 -19.21 11.41
N GLY A 19 15.26 -20.25 10.82
CA GLY A 19 15.40 -21.55 11.45
C GLY A 19 16.19 -21.50 12.75
N THR A 20 17.34 -20.82 12.76
CA THR A 20 18.18 -20.69 13.95
C THR A 20 17.48 -19.98 15.11
N ILE A 21 16.72 -18.92 14.81
CA ILE A 21 15.94 -18.20 15.83
C ILE A 21 14.79 -19.06 16.34
N CYS A 22 14.09 -19.79 15.47
CA CYS A 22 13.03 -20.70 15.90
C CYS A 22 13.54 -21.81 16.82
N ASP A 23 14.73 -22.36 16.55
CA ASP A 23 15.34 -23.39 17.39
C ASP A 23 15.87 -22.81 18.72
N ALA A 24 16.38 -21.58 18.70
CA ALA A 24 16.75 -20.85 19.92
C ALA A 24 15.53 -20.62 20.84
N ILE A 25 14.40 -20.19 20.26
CA ILE A 25 13.14 -19.99 21.00
C ILE A 25 12.62 -21.34 21.54
N ARG A 26 12.62 -22.40 20.73
CA ARG A 26 12.20 -23.74 21.17
C ARG A 26 13.06 -24.26 22.32
N SER A 27 14.39 -24.12 22.23
CA SER A 27 15.31 -24.50 23.31
C SER A 27 15.03 -23.74 24.61
N LYS A 28 14.66 -22.46 24.53
CA LYS A 28 14.28 -21.64 25.69
C LYS A 28 12.91 -21.99 26.27
N ILE A 29 11.98 -22.51 25.46
CA ILE A 29 10.68 -23.00 25.91
C ILE A 29 10.82 -24.37 26.59
N GLU A 30 11.67 -25.26 26.04
CA GLU A 30 11.88 -26.61 26.57
C GLU A 30 12.75 -26.65 27.83
N LYS A 31 13.73 -25.75 27.96
CA LYS A 31 14.50 -25.58 29.19
C LYS A 31 13.60 -24.96 30.27
N GLN A 32 12.86 -25.79 31.00
CA GLN A 32 12.14 -25.37 32.21
C GLN A 32 13.12 -24.72 33.19
N ILE A 33 13.02 -23.41 33.37
CA ILE A 33 13.85 -22.67 34.32
C ILE A 33 13.22 -22.81 35.71
N PRO A 34 13.92 -23.41 36.69
CA PRO A 34 13.37 -23.66 38.03
C PRO A 34 13.22 -22.38 38.87
N ASN A 35 13.82 -21.25 38.46
CA ASN A 35 13.92 -20.04 39.30
C ASN A 35 13.09 -18.86 38.77
N GLN A 36 12.21 -18.29 39.61
CA GLN A 36 11.21 -17.27 39.23
C GLN A 36 11.81 -15.97 38.64
N LYS A 37 13.03 -15.60 39.07
CA LYS A 37 13.74 -14.38 38.62
C LYS A 37 14.44 -14.57 37.26
N GLN A 38 15.04 -15.73 37.02
CA GLN A 38 15.66 -16.10 35.73
C GLN A 38 14.60 -16.37 34.64
N ARG A 39 13.42 -16.85 35.05
CA ARG A 39 12.29 -17.07 34.13
C ARG A 39 11.76 -15.77 33.50
N LYS A 40 11.59 -14.69 34.29
CA LYS A 40 11.18 -13.38 33.73
C LYS A 40 12.21 -12.81 32.74
N ALA A 41 13.50 -12.99 33.01
CA ALA A 41 14.56 -12.57 32.10
C ALA A 41 14.56 -13.39 30.79
N THR A 42 14.30 -14.68 30.89
CA THR A 42 14.27 -15.59 29.73
C THR A 42 13.03 -15.39 28.87
N VAL A 43 11.87 -15.13 29.47
CA VAL A 43 10.64 -14.75 28.73
C VAL A 43 10.87 -13.46 27.95
N ARG A 44 11.47 -12.43 28.57
CA ARG A 44 11.82 -11.19 27.85
C ARG A 44 12.84 -11.41 26.73
N ALA A 45 13.80 -12.33 26.92
CA ALA A 45 14.75 -12.68 25.87
C ALA A 45 14.08 -13.42 24.70
N ALA A 46 13.13 -14.32 24.99
CA ALA A 46 12.34 -15.02 23.97
C ALA A 46 11.37 -14.08 23.25
N GLU A 47 10.81 -13.07 23.92
CA GLU A 47 9.99 -12.04 23.29
C GLU A 47 10.79 -11.20 22.29
N ARG A 48 12.05 -10.86 22.59
CA ARG A 48 12.94 -10.15 21.65
C ARG A 48 13.27 -10.99 20.42
N GLU A 49 13.55 -12.28 20.60
CA GLU A 49 13.81 -13.20 19.48
C GLU A 49 12.56 -13.44 18.62
N ILE A 50 11.36 -13.35 19.21
CA ILE A 50 10.10 -13.34 18.46
C ILE A 50 10.00 -12.08 17.59
N ASP A 51 10.34 -10.91 18.14
CA ASP A 51 10.31 -9.67 17.36
C ASP A 51 11.32 -9.72 16.19
N GLU A 52 12.51 -10.30 16.41
CA GLU A 52 13.53 -10.53 15.37
C GLU A 52 13.06 -11.52 14.28
N ALA A 53 12.40 -12.61 14.68
CA ALA A 53 11.79 -13.55 13.72
C ALA A 53 10.63 -12.94 12.91
N ASP A 54 9.83 -12.05 13.51
CA ASP A 54 8.78 -11.29 12.81
C ASP A 54 9.42 -10.36 11.74
N GLU A 55 10.59 -9.78 12.01
CA GLU A 55 11.33 -8.97 11.04
C GLU A 55 11.88 -9.80 9.86
N ILE A 56 12.44 -10.99 10.14
CA ILE A 56 12.95 -11.89 9.09
C ILE A 56 11.81 -12.39 8.18
N ILE A 57 10.64 -12.72 8.75
CA ILE A 57 9.46 -13.08 7.95
C ILE A 57 9.05 -11.91 7.02
N ALA A 58 9.11 -10.67 7.50
CA ALA A 58 8.81 -9.50 6.67
C ALA A 58 9.84 -9.31 5.54
N GLN A 59 11.14 -9.56 5.80
CA GLN A 59 12.19 -9.52 4.79
C GLN A 59 12.01 -10.63 3.72
N MET A 60 11.64 -11.85 4.12
CA MET A 60 11.28 -12.93 3.19
C MET A 60 10.09 -12.58 2.29
N GLU A 61 9.08 -11.88 2.81
CA GLU A 61 7.93 -11.43 2.02
C GLU A 61 8.31 -10.42 0.95
N MET A 62 9.20 -9.48 1.29
CA MET A 62 9.71 -8.47 0.38
C MET A 62 10.55 -9.12 -0.73
N GLU A 63 11.37 -10.11 -0.40
CA GLU A 63 12.23 -10.78 -1.39
C GLU A 63 11.42 -11.65 -2.37
N ILE A 64 10.33 -12.27 -1.93
CA ILE A 64 9.39 -13.00 -2.82
C ILE A 64 8.79 -12.11 -3.92
N LEU A 65 8.66 -10.80 -3.67
CA LEU A 65 8.18 -9.84 -4.67
C LEU A 65 9.21 -9.61 -5.78
N ASN A 66 10.51 -9.77 -5.47
CA ASN A 66 11.63 -9.57 -6.39
C ASN A 66 11.98 -10.84 -7.21
N ILE A 67 11.53 -12.03 -6.79
CA ILE A 67 11.80 -13.31 -7.47
C ILE A 67 10.85 -13.55 -8.67
N PRO A 68 11.34 -14.09 -9.82
CA PRO A 68 10.52 -14.45 -10.98
C PRO A 68 9.34 -15.41 -10.66
N THR A 69 8.25 -15.28 -11.42
CA THR A 69 6.97 -15.96 -11.16
C THR A 69 7.02 -17.49 -11.12
N ALA A 70 7.98 -18.13 -11.79
CA ALA A 70 8.13 -19.59 -11.84
C ALA A 70 8.51 -20.22 -10.48
N SER A 71 9.36 -19.55 -9.69
CA SER A 71 9.84 -20.04 -8.38
C SER A 71 8.96 -19.54 -7.21
N ARG A 72 8.14 -18.52 -7.45
CA ARG A 72 7.35 -17.80 -6.45
C ARG A 72 6.31 -18.67 -5.74
N THR A 73 5.63 -19.56 -6.47
CA THR A 73 4.55 -20.39 -5.91
C THR A 73 5.07 -21.38 -4.86
N ARG A 74 6.27 -21.95 -5.07
CA ARG A 74 6.92 -22.87 -4.13
C ARG A 74 7.37 -22.16 -2.85
N LEU A 75 8.00 -20.99 -2.99
CA LEU A 75 8.48 -20.21 -1.86
C LEU A 75 7.34 -19.58 -1.05
N GLN A 76 6.24 -19.18 -1.71
CA GLN A 76 5.03 -18.71 -1.01
C GLN A 76 4.36 -19.81 -0.19
N THR A 77 4.39 -21.06 -0.68
CA THR A 77 3.87 -22.20 0.09
C THR A 77 4.73 -22.45 1.33
N LYS A 78 6.07 -22.44 1.18
CA LYS A 78 7.00 -22.54 2.31
C LYS A 78 6.83 -21.42 3.34
N LEU A 79 6.73 -20.17 2.89
CA LEU A 79 6.54 -19.02 3.79
C LEU A 79 5.24 -19.13 4.60
N ARG A 80 4.15 -19.65 3.99
CA ARG A 80 2.90 -19.92 4.73
C ARG A 80 3.08 -20.97 5.81
N LEU A 81 3.90 -22.00 5.56
CA LEU A 81 4.25 -23.00 6.57
C LEU A 81 5.06 -22.39 7.70
N PHE A 82 6.11 -21.62 7.40
CA PHE A 82 6.91 -20.92 8.41
C PHE A 82 6.08 -19.97 9.29
N LYS A 83 5.17 -19.19 8.70
CA LYS A 83 4.23 -18.37 9.46
C LYS A 83 3.33 -19.18 10.39
N SER A 84 2.85 -20.34 9.91
CA SER A 84 2.01 -21.22 10.72
C SER A 84 2.79 -21.84 11.89
N GLU A 85 4.05 -22.25 11.67
CA GLU A 85 4.93 -22.76 12.71
C GLU A 85 5.31 -21.66 13.71
N PHE A 86 5.57 -20.44 13.25
CA PHE A 86 5.88 -19.29 14.09
C PHE A 86 4.72 -18.94 15.03
N GLU A 87 3.49 -18.88 14.49
CA GLU A 87 2.28 -18.65 15.28
C GLU A 87 2.00 -19.80 16.28
N LYS A 88 2.49 -21.01 16.01
CA LYS A 88 2.46 -22.10 16.99
C LYS A 88 3.46 -21.82 18.11
N THR A 89 4.72 -21.51 17.80
CA THR A 89 5.76 -21.17 18.79
C THR A 89 5.35 -19.98 19.68
N LYS A 90 4.73 -18.93 19.10
CA LYS A 90 4.20 -17.77 19.83
C LYS A 90 3.10 -18.14 20.82
N ARG A 91 2.24 -19.10 20.44
CA ARG A 91 1.20 -19.65 21.35
C ARG A 91 1.80 -20.54 22.44
N ASP A 92 2.82 -21.33 22.12
CA ASP A 92 3.48 -22.20 23.10
C ASP A 92 4.25 -21.38 24.15
N LEU A 93 4.94 -20.30 23.77
CA LEU A 93 5.55 -19.35 24.73
C LEU A 93 4.49 -18.71 25.64
N ARG A 94 3.35 -18.29 25.08
CA ARG A 94 2.23 -17.74 25.86
C ARG A 94 1.63 -18.77 26.82
N ARG A 95 1.49 -20.02 26.39
CA ARG A 95 1.02 -21.12 27.27
C ARG A 95 2.01 -21.42 28.39
N ALA A 96 3.31 -21.49 28.09
CA ALA A 96 4.37 -21.64 29.08
C ALA A 96 4.44 -20.47 30.07
N THR A 97 3.96 -19.28 29.67
CA THR A 97 3.82 -18.12 30.55
C THR A 97 2.57 -18.21 31.43
N THR A 98 1.45 -18.71 30.91
CA THR A 98 0.15 -18.76 31.60
C THR A 98 -0.06 -20.00 32.48
N GLN A 99 0.64 -21.12 32.23
CA GLN A 99 0.49 -22.38 32.99
C GLN A 99 1.12 -22.37 34.40
N VAL A 100 1.30 -21.21 35.04
CA VAL A 100 1.62 -21.19 36.48
C VAL A 100 0.32 -21.23 37.27
N PRO A 101 0.07 -22.28 38.06
CA PRO A 101 -1.10 -22.31 38.92
C PRO A 101 -0.93 -21.25 40.00
N SER A 102 -1.86 -20.31 40.05
CA SER A 102 -2.06 -19.39 41.18
C SER A 102 -2.75 -20.08 42.37
N SER A 103 -2.62 -21.41 42.51
CA SER A 103 -3.33 -22.20 43.53
C SER A 103 -2.58 -22.29 44.86
N SER A 104 -1.27 -22.04 44.90
CA SER A 104 -0.48 -22.14 46.14
C SER A 104 -0.79 -21.06 47.18
N ASN A 105 -1.47 -19.98 46.81
CA ASN A 105 -1.78 -18.88 47.74
C ASN A 105 -3.17 -19.00 48.40
N ARG A 106 -3.96 -20.03 48.08
CA ARG A 106 -5.33 -20.17 48.59
C ARG A 106 -5.49 -21.27 49.64
N GLU A 107 -4.53 -22.19 49.73
CA GLU A 107 -4.54 -23.33 50.66
C GLU A 107 -3.84 -23.05 52.00
N GLU A 108 -2.96 -22.03 52.09
CA GLU A 108 -2.42 -21.55 53.37
C GLU A 108 -3.36 -20.57 54.10
N LEU A 109 -4.45 -20.11 53.46
CA LEU A 109 -5.35 -19.11 54.02
C LEU A 109 -6.56 -19.69 54.76
N PHE A 110 -6.80 -21.01 54.65
CA PHE A 110 -7.95 -21.70 55.27
C PHE A 110 -7.60 -23.07 55.87
N GLY A 111 -6.39 -23.21 56.43
CA GLY A 111 -5.99 -24.40 57.18
C GLY A 111 -6.21 -24.25 58.68
N GLY A 112 -7.28 -24.86 59.22
CA GLY A 112 -7.37 -25.21 60.64
C GLY A 112 -8.45 -24.49 61.46
N LEU A 113 -9.72 -24.84 61.21
CA LEU A 113 -10.77 -24.73 62.23
C LEU A 113 -10.95 -26.12 62.84
N GLU A 114 -10.36 -26.34 64.02
CA GLU A 114 -10.86 -27.34 64.96
C GLU A 114 -11.34 -26.64 66.24
N SER A 115 -12.50 -27.10 66.68
CA SER A 115 -13.30 -26.67 67.80
C SER A 115 -12.64 -26.90 69.15
N GLY A 116 -13.00 -26.08 70.14
CA GLY A 116 -13.04 -26.53 71.54
C GLY A 116 -12.39 -25.61 72.57
N ASP A 117 -13.20 -24.68 73.07
CA ASP A 117 -13.34 -24.31 74.50
C ASP A 117 -12.19 -23.62 75.25
N GLY A 118 -12.56 -22.60 76.05
CA GLY A 118 -11.79 -22.16 77.22
C GLY A 118 -11.10 -20.78 77.18
N ASP A 119 -11.67 -19.85 77.96
CA ASP A 119 -10.99 -18.88 78.83
C ASP A 119 -10.44 -17.52 78.32
N LEU A 120 -11.28 -16.48 78.47
CA LEU A 120 -11.11 -15.27 79.32
C LEU A 120 -9.82 -14.41 79.32
N ASP A 121 -8.80 -14.63 78.48
CA ASP A 121 -7.63 -13.72 78.34
C ASP A 121 -7.51 -13.06 76.94
N ALA A 122 -8.57 -13.13 76.13
CA ALA A 122 -8.54 -12.73 74.72
C ALA A 122 -8.65 -11.21 74.45
N SER A 123 -9.05 -10.38 75.42
CA SER A 123 -9.41 -8.98 75.14
C SER A 123 -8.21 -8.02 75.08
N THR A 124 -7.13 -8.29 75.82
CA THR A 124 -5.93 -7.45 75.86
C THR A 124 -4.96 -7.78 74.72
N VAL A 125 -4.86 -9.06 74.35
CA VAL A 125 -4.07 -9.56 73.21
C VAL A 125 -4.73 -9.17 71.88
N ASP A 126 -6.06 -9.19 71.78
CA ASP A 126 -6.80 -8.78 70.57
C ASP A 126 -6.68 -7.26 70.31
N GLN A 127 -6.66 -6.41 71.34
CA GLN A 127 -6.42 -4.98 71.17
C GLN A 127 -4.98 -4.67 70.70
N ARG A 128 -3.97 -5.32 71.29
CA ARG A 128 -2.57 -5.17 70.86
C ARG A 128 -2.33 -5.75 69.46
N SER A 129 -2.91 -6.90 69.15
CA SER A 129 -2.88 -7.51 67.82
C SER A 129 -3.53 -6.61 66.76
N ARG A 130 -4.68 -6.00 67.05
CA ARG A 130 -5.34 -5.03 66.15
C ARG A 130 -4.54 -3.76 65.94
N LEU A 131 -3.89 -3.23 66.99
CA LEU A 131 -3.00 -2.07 66.86
C LEU A 131 -1.77 -2.40 66.04
N LEU A 132 -1.13 -3.56 66.28
CA LEU A 132 0.00 -4.03 65.47
C LEU A 132 -0.41 -4.23 64.01
N THR A 133 -1.56 -4.87 63.76
CA THR A 133 -2.10 -5.06 62.41
C THR A 133 -2.44 -3.73 61.73
N GLY A 134 -2.96 -2.74 62.49
CA GLY A 134 -3.18 -1.38 62.00
C GLY A 134 -1.88 -0.67 61.65
N THR A 135 -0.84 -0.88 62.45
CA THR A 135 0.50 -0.30 62.24
C THR A 135 1.20 -0.94 61.05
N ASP A 136 1.09 -2.26 60.89
CA ASP A 136 1.62 -3.00 59.73
C ASP A 136 0.91 -2.61 58.44
N ARG A 137 -0.42 -2.47 58.47
CA ARG A 137 -1.20 -1.98 57.33
C ARG A 137 -0.82 -0.54 56.94
N LEU A 138 -0.58 0.32 57.91
CA LEU A 138 -0.09 1.68 57.65
C LEU A 138 1.34 1.67 57.09
N GLY A 139 2.21 0.82 57.61
CA GLY A 139 3.56 0.61 57.10
C GLY A 139 3.56 0.12 55.65
N GLU A 140 2.68 -0.83 55.33
CA GLU A 140 2.51 -1.33 53.97
C GLU A 140 1.91 -0.28 53.03
N SER A 141 0.90 0.47 53.48
CA SER A 141 0.32 1.59 52.73
C SER A 141 1.36 2.68 52.43
N SER A 142 2.19 3.02 53.41
CA SER A 142 3.29 3.98 53.26
C SER A 142 4.33 3.52 52.24
N ARG A 143 4.74 2.24 52.29
CA ARG A 143 5.63 1.64 51.28
C ARG A 143 5.01 1.64 49.89
N ARG A 144 3.73 1.26 49.76
CA ARG A 144 3.00 1.31 48.48
C ARG A 144 2.89 2.73 47.93
N LEU A 145 2.68 3.73 48.78
CA LEU A 145 2.68 5.14 48.39
C LEU A 145 4.07 5.58 47.90
N GLN A 146 5.14 5.20 48.61
CA GLN A 146 6.52 5.49 48.17
C GLN A 146 6.86 4.80 46.84
N ASP A 147 6.44 3.55 46.65
CA ASP A 147 6.63 2.83 45.39
C ASP A 147 5.81 3.44 44.24
N SER A 148 4.56 3.84 44.51
CA SER A 148 3.72 4.55 43.54
C SER A 148 4.32 5.90 43.14
N HIS A 149 4.85 6.65 44.10
CA HIS A 149 5.53 7.92 43.84
C HIS A 149 6.80 7.70 43.00
N ARG A 150 7.59 6.66 43.31
CA ARG A 150 8.77 6.30 42.50
C ARG A 150 8.38 5.93 41.07
N LEU A 151 7.35 5.09 40.90
CA LEU A 151 6.85 4.69 39.59
C LEU A 151 6.29 5.89 38.80
N ALA A 152 5.62 6.83 39.48
CA ALA A 152 5.13 8.07 38.86
C ALA A 152 6.29 8.90 38.32
N LEU A 153 7.37 9.08 39.09
CA LEU A 153 8.59 9.77 38.66
C LEU A 153 9.30 9.04 37.51
N GLU A 154 9.36 7.71 37.53
CA GLU A 154 9.89 6.93 36.41
C GLU A 154 9.04 7.12 35.15
N THR A 155 7.71 7.13 35.30
CA THR A 155 6.76 7.34 34.18
C THR A 155 6.88 8.76 33.62
N GLU A 156 7.07 9.76 34.48
CA GLU A 156 7.35 11.15 34.08
C GLU A 156 8.64 11.23 33.27
N ASN A 157 9.72 10.59 33.73
CA ASN A 157 10.99 10.54 33.00
C ASN A 157 10.85 9.85 31.63
N VAL A 158 10.09 8.75 31.55
CA VAL A 158 9.78 8.09 30.25
C VAL A 158 8.99 9.04 29.35
N GLY A 159 8.01 9.77 29.89
CA GLY A 159 7.24 10.78 29.16
C GLY A 159 8.11 11.89 28.60
N ILE A 160 9.05 12.42 29.40
CA ILE A 160 10.02 13.44 28.98
C ILE A 160 10.88 12.92 27.82
N ASN A 161 11.37 11.67 27.91
CA ASN A 161 12.16 11.06 26.84
C ASN A 161 11.36 10.85 25.55
N ILE A 162 10.10 10.42 25.65
CA ILE A 162 9.21 10.28 24.49
C ILE A 162 8.98 11.64 23.83
N LEU A 163 8.69 12.68 24.60
CA LEU A 163 8.49 14.04 24.07
C LEU A 163 9.77 14.58 23.42
N GLY A 164 10.93 14.33 24.01
CA GLY A 164 12.23 14.65 23.40
C GLY A 164 12.44 13.94 22.07
N THR A 165 12.13 12.65 22.00
CA THR A 165 12.24 11.84 20.77
C THR A 165 11.27 12.33 19.69
N LEU A 166 10.01 12.56 20.05
CA LEU A 166 8.98 13.07 19.13
C LEU A 166 9.35 14.45 18.58
N LYS A 167 9.94 15.32 19.41
CA LYS A 167 10.45 16.61 18.96
C LYS A 167 11.58 16.43 17.92
N GLY A 168 12.54 15.55 18.19
CA GLY A 168 13.62 15.24 17.24
C GLY A 168 13.12 14.64 15.93
N GLN A 169 12.14 13.73 15.98
CA GLN A 169 11.48 13.18 14.80
C GLN A 169 10.76 14.26 13.99
N ARG A 170 10.02 15.16 14.66
CA ARG A 170 9.37 16.29 14.00
C ARG A 170 10.38 17.19 13.29
N GLU A 171 11.49 17.53 13.93
CA GLU A 171 12.56 18.33 13.32
C GLU A 171 13.17 17.64 12.10
N THR A 172 13.37 16.32 12.18
CA THR A 172 13.85 15.50 11.05
C THR A 172 12.87 15.53 9.88
N ILE A 173 11.58 15.36 10.15
CA ILE A 173 10.52 15.43 9.12
C ILE A 173 10.46 16.82 8.48
N LEU A 174 10.59 17.88 9.28
CA LEU A 174 10.61 19.25 8.77
C LEU A 174 11.81 19.51 7.86
N ARG A 175 13.02 19.10 8.28
CA ARG A 175 14.22 19.18 7.43
C ARG A 175 14.04 18.41 6.13
N SER A 176 13.56 17.16 6.20
CA SER A 176 13.29 16.36 5.01
C SER A 176 12.30 17.05 4.07
N ARG A 177 11.24 17.67 4.60
CA ARG A 177 10.27 18.43 3.81
C ARG A 177 10.91 19.64 3.12
N ASP A 178 11.74 20.38 3.85
CA ASP A 178 12.38 21.59 3.31
C ASP A 178 13.40 21.21 2.22
N THR A 179 14.20 20.16 2.45
CA THR A 179 15.09 19.58 1.42
C THR A 179 14.32 19.12 0.17
N LEU A 180 13.15 18.49 0.35
CA LEU A 180 12.29 18.10 -0.79
C LEU A 180 11.77 19.32 -1.55
N THR A 181 11.40 20.38 -0.84
CA THR A 181 10.92 21.63 -1.45
C THR A 181 12.02 22.32 -2.27
N GLU A 182 13.25 22.32 -1.76
CA GLU A 182 14.41 22.83 -2.48
C GLU A 182 14.73 21.98 -3.71
N ALA A 183 14.69 20.65 -3.58
CA ALA A 183 14.87 19.72 -4.69
C ALA A 183 13.83 19.96 -5.81
N ASP A 184 12.56 20.17 -5.46
CA ASP A 184 11.50 20.51 -6.41
C ASP A 184 11.80 21.83 -7.14
N SER A 185 12.31 22.84 -6.43
CA SER A 185 12.74 24.11 -7.06
C SER A 185 13.88 23.89 -8.07
N HIS A 186 14.86 23.04 -7.75
CA HIS A 186 15.93 22.69 -8.67
C HIS A 186 15.41 21.92 -9.90
N ILE A 187 14.46 21.00 -9.72
CA ILE A 187 13.83 20.27 -10.81
C ILE A 187 13.06 21.20 -11.74
N ASP A 188 12.35 22.19 -11.20
CA ASP A 188 11.62 23.17 -12.01
C ASP A 188 12.58 24.07 -12.80
N LYS A 189 13.70 24.52 -12.18
CA LYS A 189 14.77 25.27 -12.88
C LYS A 189 15.38 24.43 -14.00
N ALA A 190 15.75 23.18 -13.72
CA ALA A 190 16.32 22.26 -14.71
C ALA A 190 15.34 22.02 -15.87
N SER A 191 14.05 21.80 -15.56
CA SER A 191 12.99 21.65 -16.55
C SER A 191 12.83 22.90 -17.43
N LYS A 192 12.96 24.10 -16.86
CA LYS A 192 12.92 25.36 -17.61
C LYS A 192 14.13 25.49 -18.55
N THR A 193 15.33 25.11 -18.10
CA THR A 193 16.54 25.10 -18.93
C THR A 193 16.41 24.11 -20.10
N LEU A 194 15.93 22.89 -19.84
CA LEU A 194 15.71 21.87 -20.88
C LEU A 194 14.68 22.34 -21.92
N LYS A 195 13.60 22.98 -21.48
CA LYS A 195 12.62 23.63 -22.36
C LYS A 195 13.26 24.69 -23.25
N GLY A 196 14.12 25.55 -22.68
CA GLY A 196 14.87 26.54 -23.44
C GLY A 196 15.87 25.93 -24.43
N MET A 197 16.50 24.80 -24.08
CA MET A 197 17.36 24.04 -25.00
C MET A 197 16.56 23.44 -26.15
N ALA A 198 15.39 22.85 -25.87
CA ALA A 198 14.50 22.29 -26.89
C ALA A 198 14.03 23.38 -27.86
N ARG A 199 13.64 24.56 -27.36
CA ARG A 199 13.32 25.71 -28.21
C ARG A 199 14.48 26.09 -29.13
N ARG A 200 15.69 26.28 -28.57
CA ARG A 200 16.87 26.61 -29.39
C ARG A 200 17.19 25.56 -30.44
N TYR A 201 16.98 24.28 -30.12
CA TYR A 201 17.14 23.19 -31.08
C TYR A 201 16.14 23.33 -32.23
N LEU A 202 14.85 23.50 -31.92
CA LEU A 202 13.81 23.66 -32.92
C LEU A 202 14.02 24.93 -33.76
N ASP A 203 14.33 26.07 -33.15
CA ASP A 203 14.59 27.32 -33.88
C ASP A 203 15.79 27.22 -34.82
N LYS A 204 16.80 26.40 -34.47
CA LYS A 204 17.99 26.19 -35.31
C LYS A 204 17.72 25.25 -36.49
N HIS A 205 16.90 24.21 -36.28
CA HIS A 205 16.70 23.13 -37.26
C HIS A 205 15.43 23.29 -38.10
N HIS A 206 14.42 24.00 -37.58
CA HIS A 206 13.10 24.21 -38.21
C HIS A 206 12.64 25.67 -37.98
N PRO A 207 13.37 26.68 -38.49
CA PRO A 207 13.05 28.08 -38.21
C PRO A 207 11.62 28.42 -38.69
N GLN A 208 10.75 28.83 -37.76
CA GLN A 208 9.33 29.15 -38.00
C GLN A 208 8.45 28.02 -38.57
N ASN A 209 9.00 26.83 -38.77
CA ASN A 209 8.34 25.69 -39.38
C ASN A 209 8.07 24.57 -38.37
N TYR A 210 7.81 24.91 -37.10
CA TYR A 210 7.34 23.94 -36.12
C TYR A 210 6.16 24.41 -35.29
N LYS A 211 5.26 23.47 -34.96
CA LYS A 211 4.13 23.68 -34.05
C LYS A 211 4.18 22.68 -32.91
N VAL A 212 4.08 23.18 -31.68
CA VAL A 212 4.19 22.36 -30.46
C VAL A 212 2.83 22.03 -29.87
N TYR A 213 2.59 20.76 -29.62
CA TYR A 213 1.35 20.23 -29.05
C TYR A 213 1.58 19.72 -27.63
N ASN A 214 0.96 20.39 -26.66
CA ASN A 214 1.00 20.00 -25.26
C ASN A 214 -0.22 19.14 -24.90
N LEU A 215 0.03 17.91 -24.44
CA LEU A 215 -1.03 16.98 -24.01
C LEU A 215 -1.26 16.96 -22.49
N ARG A 216 -0.56 17.81 -21.71
CA ARG A 216 -0.65 17.83 -20.25
C ARG A 216 -1.81 18.70 -19.77
N SER A 217 -2.74 18.11 -19.02
CA SER A 217 -3.79 18.87 -18.31
C SER A 217 -3.26 19.55 -17.05
N GLU A 218 -2.18 19.02 -16.47
CA GLU A 218 -1.68 19.41 -15.16
C GLU A 218 -0.67 20.57 -15.17
N LYS A 219 -0.04 20.84 -16.31
CA LYS A 219 0.96 21.90 -16.47
C LYS A 219 0.82 22.50 -17.88
N GLY A 220 0.13 23.64 -17.98
CA GLY A 220 0.15 24.48 -19.17
C GLY A 220 1.53 25.12 -19.36
N TYR A 221 1.84 25.52 -20.59
CA TYR A 221 2.90 26.51 -20.82
C TYR A 221 2.26 27.89 -20.77
N THR A 222 3.01 28.91 -20.37
CA THR A 222 2.70 30.25 -20.86
C THR A 222 3.00 30.24 -22.36
N ASN A 223 2.12 30.80 -23.16
CA ASN A 223 2.19 30.80 -24.63
C ASN A 223 3.46 31.46 -25.20
N ASP A 224 4.36 31.96 -24.35
CA ASP A 224 5.55 32.73 -24.73
C ASP A 224 6.79 31.86 -25.02
N LEU A 225 6.75 30.56 -24.73
CA LEU A 225 7.93 29.70 -24.91
C LEU A 225 8.10 29.23 -26.36
N PHE A 226 7.01 29.01 -27.08
CA PHE A 226 7.03 28.57 -28.47
C PHE A 226 6.08 29.45 -29.26
N GLU A 227 6.55 29.97 -30.40
CA GLU A 227 5.80 30.93 -31.22
C GLU A 227 4.46 30.37 -31.70
N ILE A 228 4.43 29.08 -32.08
CA ILE A 228 3.21 28.37 -32.47
C ILE A 228 3.02 27.16 -31.56
N SER A 229 1.98 27.19 -30.74
CA SER A 229 1.63 26.06 -29.87
C SER A 229 0.13 25.89 -29.68
N ALA A 230 -0.29 24.64 -29.43
CA ALA A 230 -1.67 24.27 -29.15
C ALA A 230 -1.72 23.27 -27.98
N THR A 231 -2.82 23.28 -27.23
CA THR A 231 -3.01 22.39 -26.08
C THR A 231 -4.22 21.48 -26.30
N PHE A 232 -3.97 20.16 -26.29
CA PHE A 232 -4.99 19.11 -26.36
C PHE A 232 -4.86 18.21 -25.13
N ALA A 233 -5.26 18.77 -24.00
CA ALA A 233 -4.95 18.22 -22.69
C ALA A 233 -5.88 17.06 -22.28
N PHE A 234 -5.29 16.00 -21.74
CA PHE A 234 -6.03 14.95 -21.04
C PHE A 234 -5.20 14.32 -19.90
N LYS A 235 -5.92 13.72 -18.94
CA LYS A 235 -5.34 13.20 -17.69
C LYS A 235 -4.32 12.10 -17.96
N ASP A 236 -3.31 12.05 -17.09
CA ASP A 236 -2.28 11.02 -17.18
C ASP A 236 -2.87 9.62 -16.97
N HIS A 237 -2.34 8.63 -17.70
CA HIS A 237 -2.81 7.22 -17.71
C HIS A 237 -4.27 7.00 -18.16
N GLN A 238 -4.93 8.03 -18.69
CA GLN A 238 -6.26 7.92 -19.30
C GLN A 238 -6.15 7.99 -20.82
N ALA A 239 -7.23 7.63 -21.50
CA ALA A 239 -7.39 7.89 -22.93
C ALA A 239 -7.97 9.31 -23.14
N PRO A 240 -7.66 9.98 -24.26
CA PRO A 240 -8.33 11.23 -24.64
C PRO A 240 -9.80 10.98 -24.97
N THR A 241 -10.63 12.02 -25.04
CA THR A 241 -11.96 11.89 -25.68
C THR A 241 -11.80 11.73 -27.18
N LEU A 242 -12.75 11.06 -27.84
CA LEU A 242 -12.65 10.85 -29.29
C LEU A 242 -12.62 12.20 -30.04
N ARG A 243 -13.43 13.17 -29.57
CA ARG A 243 -13.43 14.55 -30.08
C ARG A 243 -12.04 15.21 -30.00
N THR A 244 -11.32 15.02 -28.90
CA THR A 244 -9.97 15.58 -28.73
C THR A 244 -8.99 15.00 -29.75
N VAL A 245 -9.10 13.69 -30.04
CA VAL A 245 -8.26 13.03 -31.06
C VAL A 245 -8.55 13.60 -32.45
N ILE A 246 -9.83 13.77 -32.80
CA ILE A 246 -10.27 14.33 -34.08
C ILE A 246 -9.71 15.74 -34.26
N GLN A 247 -9.98 16.65 -33.31
CA GLN A 247 -9.54 18.03 -33.40
C GLN A 247 -8.03 18.18 -33.47
N PHE A 248 -7.29 17.37 -32.70
CA PHE A 248 -5.83 17.35 -32.80
C PHE A 248 -5.36 16.88 -34.18
N CYS A 249 -5.94 15.79 -34.71
CA CYS A 249 -5.50 15.24 -35.99
C CYS A 249 -5.81 16.19 -37.14
N GLU A 250 -6.95 16.89 -37.11
CA GLU A 250 -7.29 17.95 -38.07
C GLU A 250 -6.28 19.10 -37.99
N ASP A 251 -6.09 19.70 -36.82
CA ASP A 251 -5.18 20.83 -36.65
C ASP A 251 -3.72 20.48 -37.00
N ALA A 252 -3.27 19.27 -36.67
CA ALA A 252 -1.92 18.79 -37.01
C ALA A 252 -1.78 18.44 -38.49
N SER A 253 -2.77 17.79 -39.11
CA SER A 253 -2.72 17.48 -40.55
C SER A 253 -2.78 18.75 -41.39
N ASP A 254 -3.59 19.72 -40.98
CA ASP A 254 -3.73 20.99 -41.68
C ASP A 254 -2.42 21.77 -41.60
N TYR A 255 -1.79 21.84 -40.42
CA TYR A 255 -0.48 22.49 -40.28
C TYR A 255 0.61 21.83 -41.14
N LEU A 256 0.68 20.49 -41.16
CA LEU A 256 1.63 19.76 -42.00
C LEU A 256 1.37 19.95 -43.50
N ALA A 257 0.13 20.21 -43.90
CA ALA A 257 -0.22 20.44 -45.29
C ALA A 257 0.13 21.86 -45.80
N LEU A 258 0.37 22.82 -44.92
CA LEU A 258 0.69 24.20 -45.30
C LEU A 258 2.07 24.34 -45.96
N ASP A 259 3.06 23.58 -45.50
CA ASP A 259 4.43 23.60 -46.01
C ASP A 259 5.07 22.21 -45.80
N PRO A 260 5.72 21.60 -46.82
CA PRO A 260 6.42 20.32 -46.67
C PRO A 260 7.56 20.33 -45.63
N GLU A 261 8.11 21.50 -45.29
CA GLU A 261 9.14 21.65 -44.25
C GLU A 261 8.54 21.77 -42.83
N ASN A 262 7.21 21.82 -42.70
CA ASN A 262 6.56 21.94 -41.39
C ASN A 262 6.71 20.67 -40.55
N VAL A 263 6.98 20.88 -39.27
CA VAL A 263 7.17 19.82 -38.29
C VAL A 263 6.21 19.98 -37.11
N VAL A 264 5.57 18.86 -36.75
CA VAL A 264 4.70 18.78 -35.57
C VAL A 264 5.45 18.15 -34.40
N VAL A 265 5.49 18.85 -33.26
CA VAL A 265 6.17 18.40 -32.04
C VAL A 265 5.14 18.09 -30.97
N VAL A 266 4.89 16.80 -30.69
CA VAL A 266 3.90 16.37 -29.70
C VAL A 266 4.56 15.89 -28.42
N HIS A 267 4.15 16.41 -27.27
CA HIS A 267 4.73 15.97 -26.00
C HIS A 267 3.70 15.85 -24.86
N CYS A 268 4.06 15.03 -23.86
CA CYS A 268 3.37 14.95 -22.57
C CYS A 268 4.41 15.04 -21.43
N LYS A 269 4.26 14.25 -20.36
CA LYS A 269 5.29 14.13 -19.30
C LYS A 269 6.47 13.27 -19.74
N ALA A 270 6.21 12.03 -20.16
CA ALA A 270 7.26 11.06 -20.55
C ALA A 270 7.36 10.82 -22.07
N GLY A 271 6.39 11.32 -22.85
CA GLY A 271 6.30 11.04 -24.28
C GLY A 271 6.09 9.55 -24.55
N LYS A 272 5.17 8.90 -23.82
CA LYS A 272 4.89 7.46 -23.92
C LYS A 272 3.44 7.21 -24.34
N GLY A 273 2.53 6.94 -23.38
CA GLY A 273 1.13 6.60 -23.66
C GLY A 273 0.34 7.73 -24.33
N ARG A 274 0.22 8.90 -23.68
CA ARG A 274 -0.56 10.04 -24.20
C ARG A 274 -0.10 10.48 -25.60
N THR A 275 1.20 10.73 -25.75
CA THR A 275 1.83 11.10 -27.01
C THR A 275 1.62 10.02 -28.07
N GLY A 276 1.77 8.75 -27.69
CA GLY A 276 1.60 7.65 -28.62
C GLY A 276 0.19 7.56 -29.20
N VAL A 277 -0.86 7.78 -28.39
CA VAL A 277 -2.23 7.76 -28.90
C VAL A 277 -2.42 8.83 -29.99
N MET A 278 -1.99 10.06 -29.72
CA MET A 278 -2.18 11.17 -30.66
C MET A 278 -1.31 10.99 -31.91
N VAL A 279 -0.06 10.55 -31.78
CA VAL A 279 0.84 10.29 -32.91
C VAL A 279 0.36 9.11 -33.75
N ALA A 280 -0.07 8.01 -33.12
CA ALA A 280 -0.62 6.86 -33.85
C ALA A 280 -1.90 7.24 -34.62
N ALA A 281 -2.78 8.05 -34.01
CA ALA A 281 -3.95 8.58 -34.71
C ALA A 281 -3.56 9.48 -35.90
N LEU A 282 -2.55 10.34 -35.73
CA LEU A 282 -2.04 11.18 -36.83
C LEU A 282 -1.45 10.34 -37.97
N LEU A 283 -0.69 9.28 -37.67
CA LEU A 283 -0.16 8.36 -38.68
C LEU A 283 -1.27 7.71 -39.52
N LEU A 284 -2.40 7.36 -38.90
CA LEU A 284 -3.60 6.86 -39.60
C LEU A 284 -4.25 7.94 -40.46
N LYS A 285 -4.40 9.16 -39.93
CA LYS A 285 -4.99 10.31 -40.65
C LYS A 285 -4.17 10.64 -41.90
N LEU A 286 -2.84 10.62 -41.79
CA LEU A 286 -1.90 10.88 -42.88
C LEU A 286 -1.69 9.68 -43.81
N LYS A 287 -2.35 8.54 -43.56
CA LYS A 287 -2.22 7.29 -44.34
C LYS A 287 -0.79 6.75 -44.42
N VAL A 288 0.03 7.06 -43.42
CA VAL A 288 1.37 6.49 -43.24
C VAL A 288 1.27 5.07 -42.69
N ALA A 289 0.27 4.82 -41.85
CA ALA A 289 -0.10 3.49 -41.38
C ALA A 289 -1.47 3.10 -41.97
N ASN A 290 -1.62 1.83 -42.33
CA ASN A 290 -2.84 1.28 -42.93
C ASN A 290 -3.86 0.86 -41.89
N ASP A 291 -3.40 0.44 -40.70
CA ASP A 291 -4.27 -0.03 -39.62
C ASP A 291 -3.77 0.40 -38.22
N PRO A 292 -4.64 0.39 -37.20
CA PRO A 292 -4.29 0.81 -35.84
C PRO A 292 -3.10 0.06 -35.22
N ASN A 293 -2.96 -1.24 -35.48
CA ASN A 293 -1.86 -2.02 -34.90
C ASN A 293 -0.53 -1.63 -35.53
N GLU A 294 -0.51 -1.40 -36.85
CA GLU A 294 0.66 -0.87 -37.55
C GLU A 294 1.06 0.50 -36.97
N ALA A 295 0.13 1.44 -36.85
CA ALA A 295 0.40 2.77 -36.30
C ALA A 295 0.96 2.71 -34.86
N ILE A 296 0.36 1.88 -34.01
CA ILE A 296 0.81 1.69 -32.62
C ILE A 296 2.22 1.07 -32.57
N GLN A 297 2.51 0.10 -33.45
CA GLN A 297 3.82 -0.54 -33.50
C GLN A 297 4.90 0.39 -34.06
N MET A 298 4.59 1.16 -35.09
CA MET A 298 5.51 2.15 -35.67
C MET A 298 5.96 3.14 -34.60
N TYR A 299 5.00 3.73 -33.87
CA TYR A 299 5.31 4.61 -32.75
C TYR A 299 6.15 3.89 -31.68
N ALA A 300 5.80 2.65 -31.32
CA ALA A 300 6.51 1.93 -30.27
C ALA A 300 7.96 1.60 -30.62
N ARG A 301 8.24 1.23 -31.88
CA ARG A 301 9.59 0.92 -32.37
C ARG A 301 10.49 2.15 -32.37
N GLU A 302 9.97 3.28 -32.85
CA GLU A 302 10.74 4.52 -32.92
C GLU A 302 10.92 5.17 -31.55
N ARG A 303 9.93 5.03 -30.65
CA ARG A 303 9.94 5.75 -29.37
C ARG A 303 10.58 4.97 -28.23
N THR A 304 10.55 3.63 -28.24
CA THR A 304 11.00 2.83 -27.09
C THR A 304 11.91 1.66 -27.49
N HIS A 305 12.87 1.33 -26.63
CA HIS A 305 13.80 0.22 -26.85
C HIS A 305 13.15 -1.16 -26.62
N ASP A 306 12.09 -1.21 -25.82
CA ASP A 306 11.38 -2.44 -25.44
C ASP A 306 10.15 -2.73 -26.34
N GLY A 307 9.89 -1.89 -27.33
CA GLY A 307 8.70 -1.97 -28.19
C GLY A 307 7.38 -1.72 -27.44
N ARG A 308 7.42 -1.19 -26.21
CA ARG A 308 6.24 -0.91 -25.39
C ARG A 308 5.92 0.58 -25.40
N GLY A 309 5.44 1.11 -26.51
CA GLY A 309 4.95 2.50 -26.60
C GLY A 309 3.61 2.70 -25.87
N ILE A 310 2.52 2.19 -26.46
CA ILE A 310 1.15 2.32 -25.94
C ILE A 310 0.69 0.99 -25.36
N THR A 311 0.79 0.86 -24.03
CA THR A 311 0.49 -0.37 -23.31
C THR A 311 -0.90 -0.40 -22.69
N ILE A 312 -1.47 0.76 -22.36
CA ILE A 312 -2.77 0.84 -21.68
C ILE A 312 -3.89 0.47 -22.66
N PRO A 313 -4.73 -0.54 -22.37
CA PRO A 313 -5.76 -1.01 -23.31
C PRO A 313 -6.78 0.06 -23.71
N SER A 314 -7.20 0.92 -22.77
CA SER A 314 -8.09 2.05 -23.09
C SER A 314 -7.44 3.01 -24.07
N GLN A 315 -6.16 3.36 -23.89
CA GLN A 315 -5.42 4.21 -24.83
C GLN A 315 -5.35 3.60 -26.24
N ARG A 316 -5.04 2.30 -26.34
CA ARG A 316 -5.05 1.57 -27.62
C ARG A 316 -6.42 1.62 -28.26
N ARG A 317 -7.49 1.36 -27.49
CA ARG A 317 -8.87 1.36 -27.96
C ARG A 317 -9.26 2.66 -28.67
N TYR A 318 -8.80 3.81 -28.18
CA TYR A 318 -9.11 5.09 -28.84
C TYR A 318 -8.43 5.28 -30.19
N VAL A 319 -7.29 4.61 -30.44
CA VAL A 319 -6.69 4.56 -31.79
C VAL A 319 -7.61 3.78 -32.74
N PHE A 320 -8.19 2.65 -32.30
CA PHE A 320 -9.17 1.90 -33.08
C PHE A 320 -10.48 2.67 -33.30
N TYR A 321 -10.95 3.41 -32.28
CA TYR A 321 -12.13 4.26 -32.44
C TYR A 321 -11.90 5.37 -33.47
N PHE A 322 -10.72 5.98 -33.46
CA PHE A 322 -10.36 6.98 -34.45
C PHE A 322 -10.27 6.39 -35.86
N ASP A 323 -9.69 5.20 -36.01
CA ASP A 323 -9.67 4.49 -37.28
C ASP A 323 -11.09 4.18 -37.81
N SER A 324 -11.98 3.70 -36.93
CA SER A 324 -13.39 3.48 -37.29
C SER A 324 -14.06 4.78 -37.73
N PHE A 325 -13.77 5.90 -37.06
CA PHE A 325 -14.23 7.24 -37.45
C PHE A 325 -13.70 7.67 -38.83
N LEU A 326 -12.45 7.35 -39.17
CA LEU A 326 -11.90 7.66 -40.50
C LEU A 326 -12.60 6.89 -41.63
N HIS A 327 -13.10 5.69 -41.35
CA HIS A 327 -13.83 4.86 -42.33
C HIS A 327 -15.31 5.25 -42.44
N ASP A 328 -15.97 5.53 -41.32
CA ASP A 328 -17.36 6.00 -41.29
C ASP A 328 -17.55 7.10 -40.23
N PRO A 329 -17.38 8.38 -40.60
CA PRO A 329 -17.58 9.50 -39.68
C PRO A 329 -19.00 9.59 -39.11
N TRP A 330 -20.00 9.11 -39.85
CA TRP A 330 -21.41 9.17 -39.47
C TRP A 330 -21.81 8.10 -38.46
N SER A 331 -20.97 7.07 -38.28
CA SER A 331 -21.15 6.03 -37.26
C SER A 331 -21.00 6.58 -35.83
N VAL A 332 -20.22 7.64 -35.65
CA VAL A 332 -19.94 8.24 -34.35
C VAL A 332 -21.03 9.25 -34.00
N LYS A 333 -22.13 8.75 -33.44
CA LYS A 333 -23.20 9.60 -32.88
C LYS A 333 -23.14 9.54 -31.37
N ASN A 334 -23.27 10.70 -30.72
CA ASN A 334 -23.60 10.73 -29.30
C ASN A 334 -24.97 10.06 -29.14
N ARG A 335 -24.95 8.92 -28.47
CA ARG A 335 -26.15 8.18 -28.11
C ARG A 335 -26.18 8.09 -26.60
N GLU A 336 -27.33 8.44 -26.05
CA GLU A 336 -27.61 8.17 -24.66
C GLU A 336 -27.83 6.65 -24.50
N ILE A 337 -27.08 6.03 -23.60
CA ILE A 337 -27.16 4.61 -23.31
C ILE A 337 -27.46 4.42 -21.83
N ARG A 338 -28.51 3.65 -21.54
CA ARG A 338 -28.82 3.19 -20.19
C ARG A 338 -28.06 1.91 -19.88
N ILE A 339 -27.15 1.95 -18.91
CA ILE A 339 -26.44 0.77 -18.41
C ILE A 339 -27.37 0.01 -17.46
N LYS A 340 -27.98 -1.07 -17.97
CA LYS A 340 -28.90 -1.91 -17.18
C LYS A 340 -28.18 -2.79 -16.17
N LYS A 341 -27.03 -3.33 -16.56
CA LYS A 341 -26.22 -4.25 -15.74
C LYS A 341 -24.81 -4.38 -16.27
N MET A 342 -23.90 -4.82 -15.42
CA MET A 342 -22.56 -5.26 -15.78
C MET A 342 -22.36 -6.69 -15.30
N VAL A 343 -21.64 -7.53 -16.04
CA VAL A 343 -21.34 -8.91 -15.62
C VAL A 343 -19.83 -9.09 -15.52
N LEU A 344 -19.36 -9.49 -14.34
CA LEU A 344 -17.98 -9.90 -14.10
C LEU A 344 -17.88 -11.41 -14.27
N ILE A 345 -17.00 -11.83 -15.17
CA ILE A 345 -16.73 -13.24 -15.46
C ILE A 345 -15.36 -13.60 -14.88
N GLY A 346 -15.27 -14.73 -14.18
CA GLY A 346 -14.03 -15.28 -13.63
C GLY A 346 -13.45 -14.52 -12.42
N HIS A 347 -14.22 -13.66 -11.78
CA HIS A 347 -13.71 -12.73 -10.76
C HIS A 347 -13.99 -13.19 -9.32
N GLN A 348 -13.44 -14.34 -8.91
CA GLN A 348 -13.67 -14.94 -7.58
C GLN A 348 -13.36 -14.01 -6.39
N SER A 349 -12.50 -13.00 -6.57
CA SER A 349 -12.18 -12.04 -5.52
C SER A 349 -13.32 -11.08 -5.14
N ALA A 350 -14.42 -11.09 -5.91
CA ALA A 350 -15.65 -10.38 -5.60
C ALA A 350 -16.57 -11.15 -4.63
N LEU A 351 -16.21 -12.40 -4.32
CA LEU A 351 -16.89 -13.25 -3.36
C LEU A 351 -16.19 -13.22 -1.99
N ASN A 352 -16.96 -13.43 -0.92
CA ASN A 352 -16.44 -13.68 0.42
C ASN A 352 -15.96 -15.15 0.55
N LYS A 353 -15.45 -15.54 1.72
CA LYS A 353 -14.98 -16.92 1.99
C LYS A 353 -16.08 -17.98 1.85
N ASP A 354 -17.35 -17.58 1.99
CA ASP A 354 -18.52 -18.44 1.88
C ASP A 354 -19.10 -18.46 0.45
N GLY A 355 -18.43 -17.84 -0.52
CA GLY A 355 -18.88 -17.77 -1.90
C GLY A 355 -20.05 -16.80 -2.16
N LYS A 356 -20.36 -15.89 -1.23
CA LYS A 356 -21.40 -14.86 -1.39
C LYS A 356 -20.82 -13.53 -1.87
N CYS A 357 -21.60 -12.77 -2.61
CA CYS A 357 -21.22 -11.43 -3.07
C CYS A 357 -20.99 -10.47 -1.90
N LEU A 358 -19.95 -9.61 -2.02
CA LEU A 358 -19.55 -8.67 -0.95
C LEU A 358 -20.45 -7.43 -0.82
N LYS A 359 -21.32 -7.17 -1.80
CA LYS A 359 -22.21 -5.99 -1.85
C LYS A 359 -23.61 -6.41 -2.29
N GLN A 360 -24.62 -5.70 -1.81
CA GLN A 360 -26.04 -5.96 -2.13
C GLN A 360 -26.39 -5.66 -3.59
N SER A 361 -25.70 -4.69 -4.21
CA SER A 361 -25.79 -4.39 -5.64
C SER A 361 -25.18 -5.48 -6.56
N MET A 362 -24.63 -6.55 -5.99
CA MET A 362 -24.03 -7.66 -6.72
C MET A 362 -24.88 -8.92 -6.55
N ARG A 363 -25.28 -9.54 -7.66
CA ARG A 363 -26.03 -10.80 -7.70
C ARG A 363 -25.17 -11.89 -8.32
N MET A 364 -25.01 -13.01 -7.61
CA MET A 364 -24.31 -14.16 -8.15
C MET A 364 -25.22 -14.91 -9.11
N MET A 365 -24.82 -15.02 -10.38
CA MET A 365 -25.54 -15.80 -11.40
C MET A 365 -25.02 -17.24 -11.44
N SER A 366 -23.69 -17.39 -11.34
CA SER A 366 -22.99 -18.67 -11.23
C SER A 366 -21.72 -18.50 -10.38
N ARG A 367 -20.96 -19.57 -10.15
CA ARG A 367 -19.65 -19.48 -9.47
C ARG A 367 -18.63 -18.62 -10.22
N GLU A 368 -18.83 -18.40 -11.51
CA GLU A 368 -17.92 -17.65 -12.38
C GLU A 368 -18.51 -16.32 -12.83
N GLU A 369 -19.83 -16.13 -12.74
CA GLU A 369 -20.52 -14.93 -13.22
C GLU A 369 -21.20 -14.18 -12.08
N ILE A 370 -20.79 -12.91 -11.92
CA ILE A 370 -21.34 -11.99 -10.93
C ILE A 370 -21.91 -10.79 -11.65
N GLU A 371 -23.21 -10.59 -11.50
CA GLU A 371 -23.94 -9.45 -12.04
C GLU A 371 -23.85 -8.26 -11.07
N LEU A 372 -23.56 -7.07 -11.59
CA LEU A 372 -23.66 -5.80 -10.90
C LEU A 372 -24.85 -5.05 -11.48
N VAL A 373 -25.84 -4.83 -10.64
CA VAL A 373 -27.02 -4.06 -10.99
C VAL A 373 -26.87 -2.70 -10.31
N PRO A 374 -26.79 -1.59 -11.08
CA PRO A 374 -26.81 -0.25 -10.51
C PRO A 374 -28.04 -0.08 -9.60
N GLU A 375 -27.86 0.49 -8.41
CA GLU A 375 -28.97 0.79 -7.49
C GLU A 375 -29.89 1.87 -8.08
N ASP A 376 -29.27 2.86 -8.75
CA ASP A 376 -29.95 3.93 -9.48
C ASP A 376 -29.79 3.78 -10.99
N GLU A 377 -30.64 4.46 -11.75
CA GLU A 377 -30.58 4.46 -13.21
C GLU A 377 -29.28 5.12 -13.71
N LEU A 378 -28.40 4.31 -14.32
CA LEU A 378 -27.14 4.80 -14.87
C LEU A 378 -27.27 5.11 -16.36
N ILE A 379 -27.48 6.38 -16.68
CA ILE A 379 -27.51 6.92 -18.03
C ILE A 379 -26.13 7.50 -18.35
N VAL A 380 -25.53 7.09 -19.47
CA VAL A 380 -24.25 7.61 -19.95
C VAL A 380 -24.38 8.11 -21.38
N GLU A 381 -23.61 9.14 -21.71
CA GLU A 381 -23.48 9.66 -23.06
C GLU A 381 -21.97 9.76 -23.39
N SER A 382 -21.61 9.49 -24.64
CA SER A 382 -20.25 9.71 -25.15
C SER A 382 -19.17 8.90 -24.40
N ASP A 383 -18.03 9.52 -24.10
CA ASP A 383 -16.90 8.93 -23.37
C ASP A 383 -17.20 8.79 -21.87
N PHE A 384 -17.20 7.56 -21.35
CA PHE A 384 -17.36 7.29 -19.92
C PHE A 384 -16.30 6.33 -19.39
N ILE A 385 -16.03 6.40 -18.08
CA ILE A 385 -15.05 5.55 -17.39
C ILE A 385 -15.77 4.75 -16.31
N VAL A 386 -15.60 3.43 -16.35
CA VAL A 386 -16.00 2.55 -15.25
C VAL A 386 -14.76 2.20 -14.44
N VAL A 387 -14.80 2.45 -13.13
CA VAL A 387 -13.74 2.09 -12.19
C VAL A 387 -14.29 1.15 -11.13
N LEU A 388 -13.67 -0.03 -11.01
CA LEU A 388 -14.00 -1.02 -9.99
C LEU A 388 -12.96 -0.97 -8.88
N TRP A 389 -13.42 -0.78 -7.64
CA TRP A 389 -12.56 -0.71 -6.46
C TRP A 389 -12.76 -1.96 -5.60
N ARG A 390 -11.66 -2.49 -5.04
CA ARG A 390 -11.71 -3.51 -4.00
C ARG A 390 -11.33 -2.89 -2.67
N THR A 391 -12.28 -2.74 -1.77
CA THR A 391 -11.98 -2.38 -0.38
C THR A 391 -11.33 -3.59 0.29
N ARG A 392 -10.04 -3.48 0.65
CA ARG A 392 -9.46 -4.42 1.62
C ARG A 392 -10.08 -4.07 2.96
N VAL A 393 -10.95 -4.93 3.46
CA VAL A 393 -11.34 -4.88 4.88
C VAL A 393 -10.06 -5.15 5.65
N ALA A 394 -9.46 -4.12 6.23
CA ALA A 394 -8.47 -4.30 7.27
C ALA A 394 -9.18 -5.13 8.34
N TYR A 395 -8.69 -6.33 8.63
CA TYR A 395 -9.11 -7.06 9.81
C TYR A 395 -8.78 -6.14 10.99
N LYS A 396 -9.77 -5.38 11.49
CA LYS A 396 -9.72 -4.84 12.84
C LYS A 396 -9.53 -6.07 13.72
N SER A 397 -8.34 -6.19 14.30
CA SER A 397 -8.08 -7.20 15.30
C SER A 397 -9.20 -7.12 16.34
N VAL A 398 -9.71 -8.27 16.77
CA VAL A 398 -10.85 -8.43 17.68
C VAL A 398 -10.60 -7.81 19.07
N ARG A 399 -9.51 -7.05 19.28
CA ARG A 399 -9.18 -6.39 20.54
C ARG A 399 -9.97 -5.09 20.79
N ASP A 400 -10.42 -4.37 19.77
CA ASP A 400 -11.04 -3.04 19.99
C ASP A 400 -12.55 -3.09 20.26
N ALA A 401 -13.19 -4.26 20.16
CA ALA A 401 -14.62 -4.42 20.45
C ALA A 401 -14.90 -4.79 21.92
N GLN A 402 -13.87 -5.13 22.72
CA GLN A 402 -14.04 -5.52 24.13
C GLN A 402 -13.82 -4.37 25.13
N SER A 403 -13.40 -3.17 24.68
CA SER A 403 -13.18 -2.03 25.58
C SER A 403 -14.40 -1.13 25.82
N ASN A 404 -15.51 -1.31 25.08
CA ASN A 404 -16.72 -0.48 25.20
C ASN A 404 -17.92 -1.17 25.86
N HIS A 405 -17.72 -2.27 26.59
CA HIS A 405 -18.77 -2.95 27.37
C HIS A 405 -18.46 -3.10 28.86
N ARG A 406 -17.56 -2.28 29.40
CA ARG A 406 -17.33 -2.14 30.85
C ARG A 406 -17.32 -0.69 31.30
N LYS A 407 -18.39 0.05 30.97
CA LYS A 407 -18.87 1.22 31.74
C LYS A 407 -20.38 1.36 31.52
N SER A 408 -21.14 0.60 32.31
CA SER A 408 -22.45 0.99 32.84
C SER A 408 -22.63 0.26 34.15
#